data_AF-A0A4T0SIN0-F1
#
_entry.id   AF-A0A4T0SIN0-F1
#
_cell.length_a   1.000
_cell.length_b   1.000
_cell.length_c   1.000
_cell.angle_alpha   90.00
_cell.angle_beta   90.00
_cell.angle_gamma   90.00
#
_symmetry.space_group_name_H-M   'P 1'
#
loop_
_entity.id
_entity.type
_entity.pdbx_description
1 polymer ?
#
loop_
_entity_poly.entity_id
_entity_poly.type
_entity_poly.pdbx_seq_one_letter_code
_entity_poly.pdbx_strand_id
1 'polypeptide(L)'
;MSYPPATMNSYQSGQTPQPLYGDIQDSDNLEAGHAVGAWETRFGWRVDVEAASAYVLGPISALLLLIFETTSDYIRYHAYQSALLSAILALLHFVLLILRFPSIFNWCAILLDIFALGKTALHAYRDSQSLERYPLPYIGEIANRWVGEE
;
A
#
# COMPACT_ATOMS: atom_id res chain seq x y z
N MET A 1 -75.00 26.48 1.05
CA MET A 1 -74.13 26.23 2.22
C MET A 1 -73.64 24.80 2.05
N SER A 2 -72.45 24.65 1.46
CA SER A 2 -71.97 23.39 0.87
C SER A 2 -70.70 22.98 1.61
N TYR A 3 -70.66 21.75 2.13
CA TYR A 3 -69.46 21.18 2.74
C TYR A 3 -68.45 20.78 1.64
N PRO A 4 -67.14 20.99 1.82
CA PRO A 4 -66.12 20.40 0.95
C PRO A 4 -65.93 18.89 1.26
N PRO A 5 -65.49 18.08 0.28
CA PRO A 5 -65.22 16.66 0.48
C PRO A 5 -63.97 16.44 1.32
N ALA A 6 -64.00 15.40 2.17
CA ALA A 6 -62.85 14.92 2.92
C ALA A 6 -61.75 14.42 1.96
N THR A 7 -60.62 15.13 1.92
CA THR A 7 -59.37 14.61 1.34
C THR A 7 -58.79 13.56 2.29
N MET A 8 -58.89 12.29 1.91
CA MET A 8 -58.10 11.20 2.49
C MET A 8 -56.63 11.40 2.12
N ASN A 9 -55.82 11.87 3.07
CA ASN A 9 -54.37 11.79 2.97
C ASN A 9 -53.93 10.42 3.56
N SER A 10 -53.74 9.44 2.69
CA SER A 10 -53.06 8.18 3.01
C SER A 10 -51.53 8.35 2.85
N TYR A 11 -50.78 7.74 3.78
CA TYR A 11 -49.32 7.63 3.85
C TYR A 11 -48.55 8.84 4.42
N GLN A 12 -48.71 9.09 5.72
CA GLN A 12 -47.61 9.66 6.51
C GLN A 12 -47.28 8.71 7.66
N SER A 13 -46.69 7.57 7.30
CA SER A 13 -46.12 6.62 8.24
C SER A 13 -44.76 7.13 8.72
N GLY A 14 -44.71 7.52 9.99
CA GLY A 14 -43.48 7.47 10.80
C GLY A 14 -42.36 8.43 10.41
N GLN A 15 -42.56 9.73 10.62
CA GLN A 15 -41.41 10.57 10.98
C GLN A 15 -41.01 10.22 12.41
N THR A 16 -40.21 9.17 12.57
CA THR A 16 -39.41 8.99 13.78
C THR A 16 -38.36 10.10 13.81
N PRO A 17 -38.14 10.77 14.96
CA PRO A 17 -37.04 11.71 15.09
C PRO A 17 -35.75 11.02 14.66
N GLN A 18 -35.07 11.56 13.66
CA GLN A 18 -33.74 11.09 13.26
C GLN A 18 -32.83 11.26 14.48
N PRO A 19 -32.27 10.18 15.06
CA PRO A 19 -31.12 10.36 15.92
C PRO A 19 -30.00 10.92 15.03
N LEU A 20 -29.24 11.88 15.55
CA LEU A 20 -28.03 12.40 14.93
C LEU A 20 -26.96 11.29 14.96
N TYR A 21 -27.13 10.31 14.07
CA TYR A 21 -26.32 9.12 13.91
C TYR A 21 -26.01 8.96 12.41
N GLY A 22 -25.38 9.99 11.85
CA GLY A 22 -25.03 10.07 10.43
C GLY A 22 -23.62 9.60 10.09
N ASP A 23 -22.74 9.40 11.07
CA ASP A 23 -21.33 9.10 10.82
C ASP A 23 -21.01 7.60 10.73
N ILE A 24 -21.72 6.74 11.49
CA ILE A 24 -21.28 5.34 11.68
C ILE A 24 -21.61 4.45 10.47
N GLN A 25 -22.71 4.74 9.77
CA GLN A 25 -23.10 3.96 8.61
C GLN A 25 -22.34 4.37 7.34
N ASP A 26 -21.86 5.61 7.28
CA ASP A 26 -20.99 6.06 6.19
C ASP A 26 -19.56 5.52 6.39
N SER A 27 -19.03 5.52 7.62
CA SER A 27 -17.73 4.92 7.93
C SER A 27 -17.67 3.41 7.63
N ASP A 28 -18.71 2.65 7.97
CA ASP A 28 -18.74 1.20 7.69
C ASP A 28 -18.79 0.89 6.19
N ASN A 29 -19.51 1.71 5.39
CA ASN A 29 -19.56 1.57 3.94
C ASN A 29 -18.27 2.05 3.25
N LEU A 30 -17.63 3.09 3.79
CA LEU A 30 -16.32 3.57 3.35
C LEU A 30 -15.24 2.52 3.63
N GLU A 31 -15.20 1.94 4.84
CA GLU A 31 -14.26 0.87 5.20
C GLU A 31 -14.49 -0.38 4.34
N ALA A 32 -15.74 -0.77 4.09
CA ALA A 32 -16.07 -1.88 3.19
C ALA A 32 -15.65 -1.60 1.74
N GLY A 33 -15.84 -0.37 1.26
CA GLY A 33 -15.38 0.07 -0.07
C GLY A 33 -13.85 0.07 -0.19
N HIS A 34 -13.14 0.55 0.84
CA HIS A 34 -11.68 0.51 0.91
C HIS A 34 -11.15 -0.92 0.98
N ALA A 35 -11.81 -1.83 1.71
CA ALA A 35 -11.41 -3.23 1.80
C ALA A 35 -11.56 -3.98 0.46
N VAL A 36 -12.59 -3.64 -0.34
CA VAL A 36 -12.77 -4.20 -1.69
C VAL A 36 -11.74 -3.62 -2.66
N GLY A 37 -11.45 -2.32 -2.56
CA GLY A 37 -10.46 -1.63 -3.41
C GLY A 37 -9.00 -1.92 -3.09
N ALA A 38 -8.69 -2.43 -1.89
CA ALA A 38 -7.31 -2.66 -1.47
C ALA A 38 -6.58 -3.74 -2.29
N TRP A 39 -7.34 -4.57 -3.01
CA TRP A 39 -6.86 -5.60 -3.93
C TRP A 39 -6.80 -5.15 -5.39
N GLU A 40 -7.31 -3.96 -5.67
CA GLU A 40 -7.26 -3.39 -7.00
C GLU A 40 -5.88 -2.74 -7.22
N THR A 41 -5.39 -2.88 -8.45
CA THR A 41 -4.16 -2.27 -8.93
C THR A 41 -4.48 -1.48 -10.17
N ARG A 42 -3.63 -0.51 -10.52
CA ARG A 42 -3.88 0.34 -11.69
C ARG A 42 -3.88 -0.49 -12.98
N PHE A 43 -3.09 -1.55 -13.02
CA PHE A 43 -2.98 -2.43 -14.19
C PHE A 43 -3.97 -3.61 -14.16
N GLY A 44 -4.74 -3.76 -13.09
CA GLY A 44 -5.63 -4.90 -12.87
C GLY A 44 -4.89 -6.23 -12.72
N TRP A 45 -3.58 -6.19 -12.47
CA TRP A 45 -2.81 -7.39 -12.15
C TRP A 45 -2.90 -7.71 -10.68
N ARG A 46 -2.46 -8.91 -10.32
CA ARG A 46 -2.53 -9.36 -8.94
C ARG A 46 -1.54 -8.56 -8.08
N VAL A 47 -2.04 -8.04 -6.95
CA VAL A 47 -1.28 -7.25 -5.97
C VAL A 47 -0.02 -7.95 -5.51
N ASP A 48 -0.08 -9.26 -5.32
CA ASP A 48 1.03 -10.07 -4.81
C ASP A 48 2.24 -10.07 -5.77
N VAL A 49 1.98 -10.19 -7.06
CA VAL A 49 3.02 -10.14 -8.11
C VAL A 49 3.57 -8.73 -8.23
N GLU A 50 2.73 -7.71 -8.22
CA GLU A 50 3.19 -6.32 -8.34
C GLU A 50 4.01 -5.89 -7.13
N ALA A 51 3.55 -6.18 -5.91
CA ALA A 51 4.29 -5.86 -4.69
C ALA A 51 5.64 -6.58 -4.62
N ALA A 52 5.71 -7.86 -5.01
CA ALA A 52 6.96 -8.59 -5.10
C ALA A 52 7.89 -8.04 -6.18
N SER A 53 7.33 -7.59 -7.32
CA SER A 53 8.10 -7.02 -8.43
C SER A 53 8.89 -5.77 -8.04
N ALA A 54 8.44 -5.03 -7.03
CA ALA A 54 9.12 -3.87 -6.47
C ALA A 54 10.60 -4.13 -6.14
N TYR A 55 10.92 -5.36 -5.76
CA TYR A 55 12.26 -5.77 -5.29
C TYR A 55 13.10 -6.45 -6.39
N VAL A 56 12.52 -6.82 -7.54
CA VAL A 56 13.19 -7.68 -8.54
C VAL A 56 14.34 -6.97 -9.26
N LEU A 57 14.15 -5.71 -9.65
CA LEU A 57 15.15 -4.91 -10.35
C LEU A 57 15.77 -3.84 -9.43
N GLY A 58 15.62 -4.02 -8.11
CA GLY A 58 16.04 -3.07 -7.09
C GLY A 58 15.47 -1.67 -7.32
N PRO A 59 16.31 -0.63 -7.51
CA PRO A 59 15.84 0.75 -7.60
C PRO A 59 14.99 1.02 -8.86
N ILE A 60 15.19 0.28 -9.95
CA ILE A 60 14.46 0.51 -11.21
C ILE A 60 13.01 0.07 -11.06
N SER A 61 12.76 -1.13 -10.54
CA SER A 61 11.40 -1.63 -10.31
C SER A 61 10.66 -0.79 -9.27
N ALA A 62 11.35 -0.38 -8.20
CA ALA A 62 10.79 0.49 -7.18
C ALA A 62 10.32 1.83 -7.76
N LEU A 63 11.14 2.48 -8.59
CA LEU A 63 10.80 3.75 -9.22
C LEU A 63 9.63 3.62 -10.21
N LEU A 64 9.62 2.56 -11.03
CA LEU A 64 8.52 2.35 -11.97
C LEU A 64 7.18 2.18 -11.24
N LEU A 65 7.15 1.40 -10.17
CA LEU A 65 5.92 1.24 -9.37
C LEU A 65 5.53 2.51 -8.65
N LEU A 66 6.46 3.31 -8.14
CA LEU A 66 6.13 4.61 -7.53
C LEU A 66 5.51 5.59 -8.53
N ILE A 67 5.91 5.54 -9.81
CA ILE A 67 5.36 6.42 -10.84
C ILE A 67 4.01 5.92 -11.33
N PHE A 68 3.88 4.60 -11.53
CA PHE A 68 2.72 4.04 -12.18
C PHE A 68 1.66 3.54 -11.21
N GLU A 69 2.01 2.91 -10.11
CA GLU A 69 1.04 2.36 -9.17
C GLU A 69 0.62 3.42 -8.15
N THR A 70 -0.58 3.98 -8.36
CA THR A 70 -1.15 5.06 -7.56
C THR A 70 -2.42 4.66 -6.82
N THR A 71 -2.85 3.40 -6.94
CA THR A 71 -4.13 2.92 -6.41
C THR A 71 -3.95 2.04 -5.18
N SER A 72 -2.88 1.23 -5.15
CA SER A 72 -2.63 0.30 -4.05
C SER A 72 -1.56 0.81 -3.08
N ASP A 73 -1.97 1.18 -1.88
CA ASP A 73 -1.07 1.56 -0.79
C ASP A 73 -0.13 0.42 -0.38
N TYR A 74 -0.57 -0.84 -0.55
CA TYR A 74 0.25 -2.01 -0.27
C TYR A 74 1.45 -2.09 -1.22
N ILE A 75 1.23 -1.89 -2.51
CA ILE A 75 2.31 -1.93 -3.52
C ILE A 75 3.23 -0.73 -3.33
N ARG A 76 2.66 0.47 -3.12
CA ARG A 76 3.43 1.70 -2.88
C ARG A 76 4.32 1.58 -1.65
N TYR A 77 3.83 0.96 -0.58
CA TYR A 77 4.63 0.65 0.61
C TYR A 77 5.87 -0.18 0.26
N HIS A 78 5.68 -1.27 -0.47
CA HIS A 78 6.78 -2.14 -0.88
C HIS A 78 7.72 -1.46 -1.89
N ALA A 79 7.20 -0.60 -2.75
CA ALA A 79 8.00 0.22 -3.67
C ALA A 79 8.89 1.22 -2.93
N TYR A 80 8.35 1.97 -1.95
CA TYR A 80 9.15 2.84 -1.09
C TYR A 80 10.18 2.09 -0.27
N GLN A 81 9.79 0.97 0.35
CA GLN A 81 10.71 0.14 1.11
C GLN A 81 11.84 -0.41 0.22
N SER A 82 11.54 -0.83 -1.03
CA SER A 82 12.54 -1.28 -2.00
C SER A 82 13.49 -0.15 -2.43
N ALA A 83 12.96 1.05 -2.68
CA ALA A 83 13.77 2.22 -3.04
C ALA A 83 14.75 2.61 -1.92
N LEU A 84 14.26 2.69 -0.68
CA LEU A 84 15.07 3.00 0.50
C LEU A 84 16.14 1.93 0.76
N LEU A 85 15.76 0.64 0.73
CA LEU A 85 16.69 -0.47 0.91
C LEU A 85 17.77 -0.44 -0.17
N SER A 86 17.37 -0.29 -1.43
CA SER A 86 18.30 -0.23 -2.56
C SER A 86 19.25 0.97 -2.46
N ALA A 87 18.78 2.12 -1.98
CA ALA A 87 19.63 3.29 -1.77
C ALA A 87 20.69 3.06 -0.68
N ILE A 88 20.33 2.42 0.43
CA ILE A 88 21.28 2.07 1.51
C ILE A 88 22.33 1.06 1.01
N LEU A 89 21.90 0.03 0.27
CA LEU A 89 22.80 -0.96 -0.30
C LEU A 89 23.72 -0.34 -1.37
N ALA A 90 23.20 0.55 -2.22
CA ALA A 90 24.01 1.30 -3.18
C ALA A 90 25.05 2.18 -2.48
N LEU A 91 24.68 2.83 -1.36
CA LEU A 91 25.62 3.60 -0.55
C LEU A 91 26.72 2.70 0.06
N LEU A 92 26.38 1.49 0.52
CA LEU A 92 27.36 0.51 0.99
C LEU A 92 28.37 0.18 -0.12
N HIS A 93 27.90 -0.14 -1.33
CA HIS A 93 28.77 -0.40 -2.49
C HIS A 93 29.66 0.79 -2.82
N PHE A 94 29.11 2.01 -2.79
CA PHE A 94 29.86 3.23 -3.01
C PHE A 94 30.99 3.43 -1.98
N VAL A 95 30.71 3.17 -0.69
CA VAL A 95 31.71 3.23 0.38
C VAL A 95 32.80 2.17 0.21
N LEU A 96 32.42 0.92 -0.11
CA LEU A 96 33.39 -0.16 -0.37
C LEU A 96 34.31 0.19 -1.55
N LEU A 97 33.76 0.81 -2.60
CA LEU A 97 34.49 1.25 -3.77
C LEU A 97 35.48 2.37 -3.44
N ILE A 98 35.04 3.45 -2.79
CA ILE A 98 35.89 4.63 -2.52
C ILE A 98 37.03 4.30 -1.55
N LEU A 99 36.77 3.44 -0.56
CA LEU A 99 37.78 2.99 0.40
C LEU A 99 38.65 1.85 -0.13
N ARG A 100 38.40 1.39 -1.37
CA ARG A 100 39.15 0.31 -2.04
C ARG A 100 39.26 -0.97 -1.21
N PHE A 101 38.13 -1.42 -0.68
CA PHE A 101 38.08 -2.70 0.03
C PHE A 101 38.46 -3.88 -0.88
N PRO A 102 38.99 -4.98 -0.32
CA PRO A 102 39.23 -6.20 -1.08
C PRO A 102 37.95 -6.72 -1.75
N SER A 103 38.08 -7.33 -2.93
CA SER A 103 36.95 -7.76 -3.76
C SER A 103 35.98 -8.72 -3.06
N ILE A 104 36.46 -9.50 -2.09
CA ILE A 104 35.62 -10.40 -1.29
C ILE A 104 34.47 -9.67 -0.59
N PHE A 105 34.68 -8.43 -0.13
CA PHE A 105 33.63 -7.66 0.53
C PHE A 105 32.54 -7.21 -0.45
N ASN A 106 32.91 -6.90 -1.69
CA ASN A 106 31.94 -6.55 -2.74
C ASN A 106 31.08 -7.77 -3.10
N TRP A 107 31.70 -8.96 -3.25
CA TRP A 107 30.95 -10.20 -3.45
C TRP A 107 30.00 -10.52 -2.29
N CYS A 108 30.45 -10.34 -1.05
CA CYS A 108 29.56 -10.47 0.12
C CYS A 108 28.41 -9.46 0.09
N ALA A 109 28.66 -8.20 -0.31
CA ALA A 109 27.62 -7.19 -0.45
C ALA A 109 26.60 -7.54 -1.55
N ILE A 110 27.04 -8.06 -2.69
CA ILE A 110 26.12 -8.54 -3.74
C ILE A 110 25.24 -9.68 -3.24
N LEU A 111 25.82 -10.65 -2.50
CA LEU A 111 25.03 -11.73 -1.89
C LEU A 111 24.04 -11.22 -0.85
N LEU A 112 24.43 -10.20 -0.08
CA LEU A 112 23.54 -9.50 0.86
C LEU A 112 22.38 -8.84 0.13
N ASP A 113 22.62 -8.19 -1.02
CA ASP A 113 21.57 -7.56 -1.82
C ASP A 113 20.56 -8.60 -2.29
N ILE A 114 21.03 -9.69 -2.90
CA ILE A 114 20.18 -10.78 -3.39
C ILE A 114 19.35 -11.36 -2.25
N PHE A 115 19.97 -11.58 -1.08
CA PHE A 115 19.28 -12.11 0.08
C PHE A 115 18.23 -11.13 0.63
N ALA A 116 18.59 -9.86 0.80
CA ALA A 116 17.70 -8.84 1.36
C ALA A 116 16.50 -8.56 0.43
N LEU A 117 16.76 -8.34 -0.86
CA LEU A 117 15.72 -8.13 -1.88
C LEU A 117 14.86 -9.38 -2.07
N GLY A 118 15.47 -10.56 -2.18
CA GLY A 118 14.75 -11.82 -2.36
C GLY A 118 13.86 -12.16 -1.16
N LYS A 119 14.35 -11.96 0.07
CA LYS A 119 13.57 -12.19 1.29
C LYS A 119 12.38 -11.23 1.38
N THR A 120 12.59 -9.94 1.12
CA THR A 120 11.53 -8.94 1.19
C THR A 120 10.50 -9.11 0.06
N ALA A 121 10.93 -9.49 -1.14
CA ALA A 121 10.04 -9.89 -2.23
C ALA A 121 9.15 -11.08 -1.86
N LEU A 122 9.73 -12.09 -1.20
CA LEU A 122 8.98 -13.27 -0.76
C LEU A 122 7.93 -12.93 0.30
N HIS A 123 8.27 -12.03 1.23
CA HIS A 123 7.31 -11.52 2.20
C HIS A 123 6.21 -10.70 1.52
N ALA A 124 6.56 -9.76 0.64
CA ALA A 124 5.57 -8.99 -0.13
C ALA A 124 4.62 -9.88 -0.95
N TYR A 125 5.13 -11.00 -1.49
CA TYR A 125 4.28 -11.96 -2.20
C TYR A 125 3.34 -12.71 -1.25
N ARG A 126 3.84 -13.19 -0.11
CA ARG A 126 3.05 -14.04 0.82
C ARG A 126 2.06 -13.25 1.65
N ASP A 127 2.52 -12.13 2.17
CA ASP A 127 1.77 -11.30 3.12
C ASP A 127 0.74 -10.42 2.39
N SER A 128 0.81 -10.40 1.05
CA SER A 128 -0.19 -9.78 0.20
C SER A 128 -1.59 -10.27 0.53
N GLN A 129 -1.77 -11.57 0.85
CA GLN A 129 -3.06 -12.24 1.12
C GLN A 129 -3.86 -11.64 2.30
N SER A 130 -3.17 -11.05 3.26
CA SER A 130 -3.77 -10.30 4.38
C SER A 130 -3.53 -8.80 4.27
N LEU A 131 -2.87 -8.34 3.20
CA LEU A 131 -2.35 -6.98 3.03
C LEU A 131 -1.46 -6.54 4.20
N GLU A 132 -0.88 -7.51 4.92
CA GLU A 132 0.03 -7.25 6.02
C GLU A 132 1.38 -6.79 5.46
N ARG A 133 1.81 -5.63 5.94
CA ARG A 133 3.10 -5.06 5.56
C ARG A 133 4.18 -5.75 6.39
N TYR A 134 5.24 -6.21 5.75
CA TYR A 134 6.44 -6.68 6.44
C TYR A 134 7.44 -5.52 6.61
N PRO A 135 7.48 -4.83 7.77
CA PRO A 135 8.35 -3.70 7.95
C PRO A 135 9.79 -4.13 8.21
N LEU A 136 10.71 -3.55 7.45
CA LEU A 136 12.12 -3.55 7.83
C LEU A 136 12.36 -2.54 8.97
N PRO A 137 13.25 -2.83 9.95
CA PRO A 137 13.58 -1.88 11.01
C PRO A 137 13.99 -0.52 10.43
N TYR A 138 13.43 0.56 10.96
CA TYR A 138 13.56 1.96 10.49
C TYR A 138 13.00 2.25 9.09
N ILE A 139 13.36 1.45 8.08
CA ILE A 139 12.95 1.65 6.68
C ILE A 139 11.43 1.53 6.53
N GLY A 140 10.85 0.50 7.16
CA GLY A 140 9.42 0.21 7.06
C GLY A 140 8.55 1.30 7.69
N GLU A 141 9.04 1.99 8.72
CA GLU A 141 8.32 3.11 9.32
C GLU A 141 8.33 4.35 8.40
N ILE A 142 9.47 4.63 7.76
CA ILE A 142 9.59 5.73 6.79
C ILE A 142 8.68 5.46 5.59
N ALA A 143 8.73 4.24 5.03
CA ALA A 143 7.87 3.84 3.92
C ALA A 143 6.38 3.98 4.29
N ASN A 144 5.99 3.62 5.52
CA ASN A 144 4.61 3.76 5.97
C ASN A 144 4.16 5.23 6.03
N ARG A 145 5.04 6.12 6.49
CA ARG A 145 4.76 7.57 6.55
C ARG A 145 4.60 8.15 5.14
N TRP A 146 5.52 7.85 4.23
CA TRP A 146 5.48 8.36 2.86
C TRP A 146 4.26 7.86 2.08
N VAL A 147 3.83 6.62 2.33
CA VAL A 147 2.58 6.13 1.72
C VAL A 147 1.38 6.95 2.14
N GLY A 148 1.30 7.33 3.43
CA GLY A 148 0.18 8.10 3.97
C GLY A 148 0.27 9.62 3.76
N GLU A 149 1.39 10.13 3.24
CA GLU A 149 1.59 11.56 2.91
C GLU A 149 1.27 11.89 1.44
N GLU A 150 1.15 10.90 0.56
CA GLU A 150 0.61 11.07 -0.79
C GLU A 150 -0.91 11.23 -0.79
#